data_AF-A0A820G2Y6-F1
#
_entry.id   AF-A0A820G2Y6-F1
#
_cell.length_a   1.000
_cell.length_b   1.000
_cell.length_c   1.000
_cell.angle_alpha   90.00
_cell.angle_beta   90.00
_cell.angle_gamma   90.00
#
_symmetry.space_group_name_H-M   'P 1'
#
loop_
_entity.id
_entity.type
_entity.pdbx_description
1 polymer ?
#
loop_
_entity_poly.entity_id
_entity_poly.type
_entity_poly.pdbx_seq_one_letter_code
_entity_poly.pdbx_strand_id
1 'polypeptide(L)'
;MNIARIYHTASTLADGSVLVAGGQANAATYLNSAELYNPSTGTWTITRSMNAAARSRHTASPFTNGLVLVAGGQANGATHLNSAELYNPSTGTWTITGNMNDARIDHITSTLANGSVLVAGGDSGPSYLNSAELYNPSTGIWITIGNMSIARVYHTASMLANGLVLVVGGYNGIAHLNSAELYNPSTGTWTTTGSMGVARRYHTASTLVNGLVLIAGGDSGPSYLNSAELYNPLTGTWTITGNMSTIRYFHTVSTLADGLVLVAGGQANGATFLNSAELYNPSTGIWTTTASMNTARMRHTASTLPNGKVLVTAGDSRGDIINSTEVY
;
A
#
# COMPACT_ATOMS: atom_id res chain seq x y z
N MET A 1 3.22 6.90 18.81
CA MET A 1 3.19 5.43 19.00
C MET A 1 4.34 5.02 19.90
N ASN A 2 4.37 3.77 20.36
CA ASN A 2 5.38 3.28 21.29
C ASN A 2 6.62 2.74 20.57
N ILE A 3 6.45 2.06 19.43
CA ILE A 3 7.53 1.34 18.76
C ILE A 3 7.87 1.97 17.41
N ALA A 4 9.15 2.24 17.17
CA ALA A 4 9.64 2.77 15.92
C ALA A 4 9.59 1.71 14.82
N ARG A 5 9.14 2.06 13.61
CA ARG A 5 8.96 1.07 12.54
C ARG A 5 8.97 1.64 11.12
N ILE A 6 9.47 0.84 10.18
CA ILE A 6 9.32 1.00 8.72
C ILE A 6 8.73 -0.28 8.11
N TYR A 7 8.19 -0.18 6.89
CA TYR A 7 7.59 -1.32 6.17
C TYR A 7 6.51 -2.07 6.97
N HIS A 8 5.84 -1.34 7.86
CA HIS A 8 4.67 -1.76 8.58
C HIS A 8 3.42 -1.42 7.76
N THR A 9 2.29 -1.96 8.17
CA THR A 9 0.99 -1.59 7.60
C THR A 9 0.22 -0.72 8.59
N ALA A 10 -0.63 0.16 8.06
CA ALA A 10 -1.63 0.89 8.82
C ALA A 10 -3.00 0.69 8.18
N SER A 11 -4.01 0.42 9.00
CA SER A 11 -5.37 0.13 8.54
C SER A 11 -6.37 0.89 9.38
N THR A 12 -7.13 1.79 8.77
CA THR A 12 -8.30 2.42 9.41
C THR A 12 -9.39 1.36 9.58
N LEU A 13 -9.86 1.21 10.82
CA LEU A 13 -10.90 0.26 11.21
C LEU A 13 -12.29 0.90 11.15
N ALA A 14 -13.33 0.08 11.27
CA ALA A 14 -14.73 0.53 11.17
C ALA A 14 -15.12 1.56 12.24
N ASP A 15 -14.48 1.53 13.41
CA ASP A 15 -14.68 2.51 14.49
C ASP A 15 -13.83 3.79 14.32
N GLY A 16 -13.06 3.88 13.23
CA GLY A 16 -12.17 4.99 12.92
C GLY A 16 -10.78 4.91 13.57
N SER A 17 -10.54 3.94 14.45
CA SER A 17 -9.19 3.70 14.98
C SER A 17 -8.25 3.20 13.89
N VAL A 18 -6.93 3.33 14.10
CA VAL A 18 -5.92 2.90 13.11
C VAL A 18 -5.06 1.81 13.73
N LEU A 19 -5.14 0.61 13.15
CA LEU A 19 -4.25 -0.50 13.49
C LEU A 19 -2.92 -0.32 12.76
N VAL A 20 -1.81 -0.32 13.50
CA VAL A 20 -0.46 -0.35 12.97
C VAL A 20 0.20 -1.66 13.32
N ALA A 21 0.60 -2.46 12.33
CA ALA A 21 1.07 -3.83 12.54
C ALA A 21 2.42 -4.13 11.89
N GLY A 22 3.25 -4.90 12.61
CA GLY A 22 4.55 -5.40 12.16
C GLY A 22 5.53 -4.30 11.76
N GLY A 23 6.36 -4.59 10.76
CA GLY A 23 7.45 -3.73 10.27
C GLY A 23 8.82 -4.16 10.79
N GLN A 24 9.78 -3.26 10.63
CA GLN A 24 11.15 -3.41 11.13
C GLN A 24 11.49 -2.25 12.06
N ALA A 25 12.08 -2.55 13.22
CA ALA A 25 12.61 -1.55 14.14
C ALA A 25 14.07 -1.16 13.81
N ASN A 26 14.80 -2.05 13.13
CA ASN A 26 16.14 -1.84 12.56
C ASN A 26 16.43 -2.94 11.54
N ALA A 27 17.61 -2.89 10.90
CA ALA A 27 18.00 -3.84 9.85
C ALA A 27 17.94 -5.32 10.26
N ALA A 28 18.09 -5.63 11.56
CA ALA A 28 18.09 -7.00 12.09
C ALA A 28 16.81 -7.39 12.83
N THR A 29 15.95 -6.42 13.18
CA THR A 29 14.82 -6.65 14.10
C THR A 29 13.48 -6.40 13.41
N TYR A 30 12.77 -7.48 13.15
CA TYR A 30 11.40 -7.47 12.63
C TYR A 30 10.42 -7.48 13.80
N LEU A 31 9.25 -6.89 13.61
CA LEU A 31 8.24 -6.74 14.64
C LEU A 31 7.06 -7.69 14.41
N ASN A 32 6.62 -8.36 15.47
CA ASN A 32 5.31 -9.01 15.56
C ASN A 32 4.30 -8.17 16.36
N SER A 33 4.71 -7.01 16.84
CA SER A 33 3.87 -6.11 17.63
C SER A 33 2.91 -5.32 16.76
N ALA A 34 1.76 -5.01 17.35
CA ALA A 34 0.79 -4.09 16.78
C ALA A 34 0.30 -3.11 17.83
N GLU A 35 -0.14 -1.95 17.35
CA GLU A 35 -0.61 -0.85 18.18
C GLU A 35 -1.84 -0.23 17.53
N LEU A 36 -2.77 0.23 18.36
CA LEU A 36 -4.01 0.88 17.94
C LEU A 36 -3.95 2.36 18.28
N TYR A 37 -4.21 3.22 17.30
CA TYR A 37 -4.42 4.64 17.52
C TYR A 37 -5.90 4.96 17.64
N ASN A 38 -6.29 5.62 18.73
CA ASN A 38 -7.63 6.17 18.89
C ASN A 38 -7.64 7.65 18.50
N PRO A 39 -8.29 8.05 17.39
CA PRO A 39 -8.31 9.45 16.94
C PRO A 39 -9.12 10.38 17.84
N SER A 40 -10.05 9.87 18.65
CA SER A 40 -10.86 10.69 19.55
C SER A 40 -10.09 11.16 20.77
N THR A 41 -9.11 10.36 21.23
CA THR A 41 -8.27 10.66 22.40
C THR A 41 -6.84 11.02 22.03
N GLY A 42 -6.41 10.72 20.80
CA GLY A 42 -5.03 10.86 20.35
C GLY A 42 -4.06 9.85 20.99
N THR A 43 -4.58 8.80 21.63
CA THR A 43 -3.77 7.85 22.41
C THR A 43 -3.44 6.58 21.63
N TRP A 44 -2.31 5.96 21.98
CA TRP A 44 -1.88 4.67 21.45
C TRP A 44 -2.07 3.57 22.49
N THR A 45 -2.56 2.41 22.05
CA THR A 45 -2.68 1.20 22.89
C THR A 45 -1.95 0.05 22.23
N ILE A 46 -1.06 -0.62 22.97
CA ILE A 46 -0.40 -1.83 22.50
C ILE A 46 -1.42 -2.98 22.50
N THR A 47 -1.53 -3.69 21.37
CA THR A 47 -2.40 -4.85 21.26
C THR A 47 -1.64 -6.12 21.63
N ARG A 48 -2.30 -7.30 21.60
CA ARG A 48 -1.52 -8.54 21.55
C ARG A 48 -0.66 -8.58 20.29
N SER A 49 0.47 -9.27 20.36
CA SER A 49 1.33 -9.51 19.20
C SER A 49 0.74 -10.59 18.29
N MET A 50 1.12 -10.53 17.01
CA MET A 50 0.90 -11.62 16.05
C MET A 50 1.48 -12.93 16.61
N ASN A 51 0.78 -14.04 16.37
CA ASN A 51 1.15 -15.37 16.85
C ASN A 51 2.24 -16.00 15.98
N ALA A 52 2.23 -15.72 14.67
CA ALA A 52 3.27 -16.19 13.79
C ALA A 52 4.53 -15.31 13.91
N ALA A 53 5.48 -15.53 13.01
CA ALA A 53 6.72 -14.78 12.99
C ALA A 53 6.49 -13.27 12.86
N ALA A 54 7.42 -12.51 13.45
CA ALA A 54 7.58 -11.09 13.14
C ALA A 54 7.67 -10.89 11.62
N ARG A 55 7.07 -9.81 11.11
CA ARG A 55 6.94 -9.61 9.66
C ARG A 55 7.01 -8.14 9.27
N SER A 56 7.61 -7.88 8.11
CA SER A 56 7.64 -6.57 7.45
C SER A 56 7.34 -6.72 5.96
N ARG A 57 7.01 -5.64 5.24
CA ARG A 57 6.67 -5.70 3.80
C ARG A 57 5.52 -6.67 3.48
N HIS A 58 4.67 -6.87 4.47
CA HIS A 58 3.42 -7.61 4.38
C HIS A 58 2.30 -6.65 3.97
N THR A 59 1.14 -7.19 3.64
CA THR A 59 -0.08 -6.41 3.40
C THR A 59 -1.07 -6.58 4.55
N ALA A 60 -1.93 -5.58 4.73
CA ALA A 60 -3.04 -5.62 5.67
C ALA A 60 -4.33 -5.23 4.94
N SER A 61 -5.37 -6.08 5.03
CA SER A 61 -6.62 -5.92 4.32
C SER A 61 -7.79 -5.98 5.31
N PRO A 62 -8.41 -4.83 5.64
CA PRO A 62 -9.62 -4.81 6.46
C PRO A 62 -10.80 -5.45 5.74
N PHE A 63 -11.60 -6.20 6.50
CA PHE A 63 -12.84 -6.79 6.05
C PHE A 63 -14.05 -5.99 6.54
N THR A 64 -15.17 -6.17 5.86
CA THR A 64 -16.46 -5.60 6.27
C THR A 64 -16.97 -6.16 7.60
N ASN A 65 -16.54 -7.36 7.98
CA ASN A 65 -16.84 -7.95 9.30
C ASN A 65 -15.95 -7.42 10.43
N GLY A 66 -15.07 -6.45 10.14
CA GLY A 66 -14.20 -5.78 11.11
C GLY A 66 -12.86 -6.47 11.37
N LEU A 67 -12.63 -7.69 10.88
CA LEU A 67 -11.31 -8.31 10.98
C LEU A 67 -10.31 -7.68 10.02
N VAL A 68 -9.02 -7.79 10.32
CA VAL A 68 -7.94 -7.38 9.40
C VAL A 68 -7.08 -8.59 9.06
N LEU A 69 -6.99 -8.94 7.78
CA LEU A 69 -6.06 -9.95 7.29
C LEU A 69 -4.67 -9.34 7.14
N VAL A 70 -3.68 -9.94 7.76
CA VAL A 70 -2.27 -9.64 7.57
C VAL A 70 -1.60 -10.82 6.88
N ALA A 71 -1.02 -10.61 5.70
CA ALA A 71 -0.53 -11.70 4.85
C ALA A 71 0.90 -11.48 4.33
N GLY A 72 1.67 -12.57 4.32
CA GLY A 72 3.03 -12.62 3.81
C GLY A 72 4.02 -11.74 4.58
N GLY A 73 4.97 -11.16 3.85
CA GLY A 73 6.06 -10.37 4.40
C GLY A 73 7.31 -11.19 4.72
N GLN A 74 8.32 -10.50 5.21
CA GLN A 74 9.62 -11.06 5.53
C GLN A 74 9.78 -11.17 7.05
N ALA A 75 10.25 -12.32 7.53
CA ALA A 75 10.61 -12.58 8.91
C ALA A 75 12.11 -12.45 9.19
N ASN A 76 12.48 -12.61 10.47
CA ASN A 76 13.87 -12.73 10.90
C ASN A 76 14.61 -13.82 10.11
N GLY A 77 15.89 -13.59 9.80
CA GLY A 77 16.68 -14.50 8.97
C GLY A 77 16.38 -14.43 7.47
N ALA A 78 15.69 -13.37 7.03
CA ALA A 78 15.32 -13.13 5.63
C ALA A 78 14.38 -14.19 5.02
N THR A 79 13.62 -14.89 5.87
CA THR A 79 12.61 -15.85 5.42
C THR A 79 11.39 -15.12 4.87
N HIS A 80 11.03 -15.42 3.62
CA HIS A 80 9.80 -14.95 3.00
C HIS A 80 8.63 -15.79 3.51
N LEU A 81 7.55 -15.13 3.94
CA LEU A 81 6.39 -15.79 4.52
C LEU A 81 5.29 -15.98 3.49
N ASN A 82 4.65 -17.14 3.55
CA ASN A 82 3.34 -17.39 2.95
C ASN A 82 2.21 -17.42 4.00
N SER A 83 2.55 -17.23 5.28
CA SER A 83 1.57 -17.29 6.36
C SER A 83 0.72 -16.03 6.44
N ALA A 84 -0.50 -16.20 6.93
CA ALA A 84 -1.43 -15.11 7.18
C ALA A 84 -2.11 -15.24 8.55
N GLU A 85 -2.52 -14.10 9.10
CA GLU A 85 -3.20 -14.00 10.38
C GLU A 85 -4.35 -13.00 10.30
N LEU A 86 -5.37 -13.20 11.13
CA LEU A 86 -6.49 -12.30 11.30
C LEU A 86 -6.36 -11.57 12.64
N TYR A 87 -6.37 -10.25 12.60
CA TYR A 87 -6.57 -9.43 13.78
C TYR A 87 -8.06 -9.21 14.02
N ASN A 88 -8.51 -9.43 15.25
CA ASN A 88 -9.84 -9.05 15.71
C ASN A 88 -9.75 -7.80 16.60
N PRO A 89 -10.22 -6.63 16.13
CA PRO A 89 -10.20 -5.40 16.91
C PRO A 89 -11.04 -5.45 18.18
N SER A 90 -12.15 -6.21 18.20
CA SER A 90 -13.06 -6.23 19.35
C SER A 90 -12.46 -6.95 20.56
N THR A 91 -11.52 -7.87 20.32
CA THR A 91 -10.83 -8.66 21.37
C THR A 91 -9.34 -8.33 21.48
N GLY A 92 -8.80 -7.58 20.51
CA GLY A 92 -7.37 -7.30 20.37
C GLY A 92 -6.51 -8.56 20.18
N THR A 93 -7.08 -9.65 19.65
CA THR A 93 -6.40 -10.94 19.47
C THR A 93 -6.05 -11.21 18.01
N TRP A 94 -5.00 -11.99 17.82
CA TRP A 94 -4.60 -12.53 16.51
C TRP A 94 -4.99 -14.00 16.40
N THR A 95 -5.33 -14.47 15.20
CA THR A 95 -5.62 -15.87 14.92
C THR A 95 -4.98 -16.27 13.59
N ILE A 96 -4.28 -17.41 13.58
CA ILE A 96 -3.69 -17.95 12.35
C ILE A 96 -4.81 -18.41 11.42
N THR A 97 -4.68 -18.10 10.12
CA THR A 97 -5.58 -18.58 9.06
C THR A 97 -4.79 -19.38 8.03
N GLY A 98 -5.42 -19.78 6.92
CA GLY A 98 -4.74 -20.51 5.85
C GLY A 98 -3.54 -19.74 5.29
N ASN A 99 -2.60 -20.49 4.71
CA ASN A 99 -1.40 -19.95 4.08
C ASN A 99 -1.61 -19.76 2.58
N MET A 100 -0.95 -18.75 2.02
CA MET A 100 -0.75 -18.62 0.58
C MET A 100 0.08 -19.81 0.06
N ASN A 101 -0.06 -20.12 -1.22
CA ASN A 101 0.72 -21.14 -1.90
C ASN A 101 2.16 -20.66 -2.14
N ASP A 102 2.32 -19.41 -2.55
CA ASP A 102 3.63 -18.78 -2.68
C ASP A 102 3.93 -17.88 -1.46
N ALA A 103 5.19 -17.89 -1.02
CA ALA A 103 5.68 -16.85 -0.11
C ALA A 103 5.83 -15.54 -0.86
N ARG A 104 5.50 -14.41 -0.23
CA ARG A 104 5.46 -13.11 -0.91
C ARG A 104 5.86 -11.96 0.00
N ILE A 105 6.73 -11.08 -0.49
CA ILE A 105 7.00 -9.74 0.08
C ILE A 105 6.75 -8.67 -0.97
N ASP A 106 6.38 -7.46 -0.54
CA ASP A 106 6.11 -6.32 -1.44
C ASP A 106 5.12 -6.65 -2.59
N HIS A 107 4.27 -7.64 -2.33
CA HIS A 107 3.07 -7.95 -3.10
C HIS A 107 1.99 -6.92 -2.75
N ILE A 108 0.93 -6.88 -3.55
CA ILE A 108 -0.23 -6.04 -3.28
C ILE A 108 -1.45 -6.91 -2.97
N THR A 109 -2.37 -6.35 -2.18
CA THR A 109 -3.70 -6.93 -2.00
C THR A 109 -4.80 -5.98 -2.44
N SER A 110 -5.94 -6.55 -2.81
CA SER A 110 -7.17 -5.80 -3.09
C SER A 110 -8.36 -6.58 -2.57
N THR A 111 -9.14 -5.97 -1.68
CA THR A 111 -10.42 -6.52 -1.23
C THR A 111 -11.44 -6.35 -2.35
N LEU A 112 -12.02 -7.46 -2.81
CA LEU A 112 -12.98 -7.52 -3.89
C LEU A 112 -14.40 -7.23 -3.39
N ALA A 113 -15.31 -6.93 -4.30
CA ALA A 113 -16.71 -6.63 -3.97
C ALA A 113 -17.44 -7.77 -3.23
N ASN A 114 -17.02 -9.03 -3.44
CA ASN A 114 -17.56 -10.20 -2.74
C ASN A 114 -16.90 -10.46 -1.37
N GLY A 115 -15.98 -9.59 -0.92
CA GLY A 115 -15.26 -9.72 0.34
C GLY A 115 -13.99 -10.57 0.29
N SER A 116 -13.74 -11.32 -0.78
CA SER A 116 -12.48 -12.04 -0.96
C SER A 116 -11.30 -11.07 -1.14
N VAL A 117 -10.09 -11.52 -0.82
CA VAL A 117 -8.87 -10.72 -1.04
C VAL A 117 -8.06 -11.32 -2.16
N LEU A 118 -7.83 -10.52 -3.21
CA LEU A 118 -6.82 -10.79 -4.21
C LEU A 118 -5.44 -10.47 -3.64
N VAL A 119 -4.48 -11.38 -3.80
CA VAL A 119 -3.04 -11.11 -3.67
C VAL A 119 -2.38 -11.32 -5.02
N ALA A 120 -1.49 -10.42 -5.43
CA ALA A 120 -0.81 -10.51 -6.72
C ALA A 120 0.66 -10.07 -6.65
N GLY A 121 1.50 -10.78 -7.41
CA GLY A 121 2.91 -10.48 -7.58
C GLY A 121 3.71 -10.56 -6.28
N GLY A 122 4.74 -9.71 -6.18
CA GLY A 122 5.70 -9.69 -5.08
C GLY A 122 6.95 -10.51 -5.37
N ASP A 123 7.82 -10.58 -4.38
CA ASP A 123 9.06 -11.37 -4.39
C ASP A 123 8.90 -12.59 -3.47
N SER A 124 9.26 -13.76 -3.98
CA SER A 124 9.25 -15.03 -3.24
C SER A 124 10.58 -15.37 -2.57
N GLY A 125 11.65 -14.62 -2.90
CA GLY A 125 13.03 -14.92 -2.59
C GLY A 125 13.78 -15.44 -3.83
N PRO A 126 13.39 -16.60 -4.40
CA PRO A 126 14.00 -17.11 -5.63
C PRO A 126 13.65 -16.31 -6.90
N SER A 127 12.44 -15.74 -6.95
CA SER A 127 11.95 -15.02 -8.13
C SER A 127 10.86 -14.00 -7.81
N TYR A 128 10.70 -13.02 -8.70
CA TYR A 128 9.52 -12.18 -8.69
C TYR A 128 8.35 -12.91 -9.34
N LEU A 129 7.16 -12.71 -8.79
CA LEU A 129 5.99 -13.48 -9.12
C LEU A 129 5.09 -12.72 -10.10
N ASN A 130 4.50 -13.47 -11.02
CA ASN A 130 3.29 -13.09 -11.76
C ASN A 130 2.05 -13.87 -11.29
N SER A 131 2.22 -14.79 -10.35
CA SER A 131 1.12 -15.55 -9.76
C SER A 131 0.23 -14.67 -8.91
N ALA A 132 -1.03 -15.07 -8.80
CA ALA A 132 -2.03 -14.45 -7.95
C ALA A 132 -2.88 -15.50 -7.25
N GLU A 133 -3.45 -15.14 -6.11
CA GLU A 133 -4.26 -16.02 -5.28
C GLU A 133 -5.47 -15.24 -4.72
N LEU A 134 -6.53 -15.96 -4.38
CA LEU A 134 -7.69 -15.41 -3.69
C LEU A 134 -7.82 -16.02 -2.30
N TYR A 135 -7.96 -15.18 -1.28
CA TYR A 135 -8.36 -15.57 0.06
C TYR A 135 -9.86 -15.44 0.23
N ASN A 136 -10.51 -16.50 0.71
CA ASN A 136 -11.90 -16.46 1.13
C ASN A 136 -11.98 -16.27 2.66
N PRO A 137 -12.47 -15.11 3.16
CA PRO A 137 -12.53 -14.84 4.60
C PRO A 137 -13.50 -15.71 5.39
N SER A 138 -14.48 -16.33 4.73
CA SER A 138 -15.45 -17.22 5.39
C SER A 138 -14.90 -18.62 5.66
N THR A 139 -13.93 -19.08 4.85
CA THR A 139 -13.36 -20.42 4.98
C THR A 139 -11.91 -20.40 5.45
N GLY A 140 -11.22 -19.26 5.33
CA GLY A 140 -9.81 -19.13 5.62
C GLY A 140 -8.91 -19.79 4.56
N ILE A 141 -9.44 -20.13 3.38
CA ILE A 141 -8.72 -20.86 2.34
C ILE A 141 -8.17 -19.89 1.28
N TRP A 142 -6.94 -20.15 0.86
CA TRP A 142 -6.33 -19.53 -0.33
C TRP A 142 -6.45 -20.46 -1.54
N ILE A 143 -6.81 -19.90 -2.69
CA ILE A 143 -6.83 -20.61 -3.96
C ILE A 143 -5.96 -19.89 -5.00
N THR A 144 -5.15 -20.64 -5.74
CA THR A 144 -4.43 -20.11 -6.90
C THR A 144 -5.41 -19.80 -8.02
N ILE A 145 -5.21 -18.68 -8.69
CA ILE A 145 -6.01 -18.23 -9.83
C ILE A 145 -5.10 -18.01 -11.06
N GLY A 146 -5.65 -17.46 -12.14
CA GLY A 146 -4.85 -17.10 -13.31
C GLY A 146 -3.69 -16.15 -12.96
N ASN A 147 -2.64 -16.20 -13.77
CA ASN A 147 -1.44 -15.38 -13.59
C ASN A 147 -1.52 -14.09 -14.41
N MET A 148 -0.85 -13.04 -13.92
CA MET A 148 -0.48 -11.89 -14.73
C MET A 148 0.48 -12.31 -15.85
N SER A 149 0.53 -11.53 -16.93
CA SER A 149 1.47 -11.74 -18.04
C SER A 149 2.91 -11.38 -17.65
N ILE A 150 3.10 -10.44 -16.70
CA ILE A 150 4.41 -9.96 -16.29
C ILE A 150 4.56 -10.07 -14.76
N ALA A 151 5.69 -10.63 -14.32
CA ALA A 151 6.06 -10.66 -12.91
C ALA A 151 6.40 -9.26 -12.41
N ARG A 152 5.94 -8.90 -11.21
CA ARG A 152 6.10 -7.53 -10.72
C ARG A 152 6.15 -7.44 -9.19
N VAL A 153 6.99 -6.54 -8.71
CA VAL A 153 7.09 -6.08 -7.31
C VAL A 153 7.02 -4.55 -7.27
N TYR A 154 6.64 -3.96 -6.13
CA TYR A 154 6.55 -2.49 -5.93
C TYR A 154 5.56 -1.78 -6.88
N HIS A 155 4.55 -2.52 -7.30
CA HIS A 155 3.43 -2.07 -8.13
C HIS A 155 2.24 -1.67 -7.25
N THR A 156 1.24 -1.02 -7.84
CA THR A 156 -0.01 -0.70 -7.16
C THR A 156 -1.18 -1.52 -7.70
N ALA A 157 -2.22 -1.68 -6.89
CA ALA A 157 -3.51 -2.22 -7.32
C ALA A 157 -4.64 -1.26 -6.93
N SER A 158 -5.67 -1.17 -7.77
CA SER A 158 -6.84 -0.32 -7.52
C SER A 158 -8.10 -1.06 -7.98
N MET A 159 -9.07 -1.21 -7.06
CA MET A 159 -10.40 -1.69 -7.44
C MET A 159 -11.14 -0.57 -8.18
N LEU A 160 -11.64 -0.92 -9.35
CA LEU A 160 -12.38 -0.01 -10.24
C LEU A 160 -13.89 -0.11 -9.97
N ALA A 161 -14.64 0.92 -10.36
CA ALA A 161 -16.09 0.96 -10.19
C ALA A 161 -16.84 -0.17 -10.92
N ASN A 162 -16.24 -0.72 -11.98
CA ASN A 162 -16.78 -1.88 -12.71
C ASN A 162 -16.42 -3.24 -12.08
N GLY A 163 -15.77 -3.24 -10.90
CA GLY A 163 -15.39 -4.45 -10.16
C GLY A 163 -14.10 -5.12 -10.63
N LEU A 164 -13.45 -4.61 -11.68
CA LEU A 164 -12.11 -5.07 -12.08
C LEU A 164 -11.05 -4.53 -11.13
N VAL A 165 -9.93 -5.23 -11.01
CA VAL A 165 -8.74 -4.73 -10.29
C VAL A 165 -7.67 -4.35 -11.31
N LEU A 166 -7.30 -3.08 -11.32
CA LEU A 166 -6.20 -2.56 -12.12
C LEU A 166 -4.88 -2.74 -11.36
N VAL A 167 -3.91 -3.39 -11.98
CA VAL A 167 -2.55 -3.55 -11.48
C VAL A 167 -1.58 -2.79 -12.39
N VAL A 168 -0.73 -1.93 -11.80
CA VAL A 168 0.04 -0.94 -12.56
C VAL A 168 1.51 -0.91 -12.17
N GLY A 169 2.38 -0.93 -13.19
CA GLY A 169 3.81 -0.65 -13.04
C GLY A 169 4.56 -1.67 -12.18
N GLY A 170 5.60 -1.19 -11.49
CA GLY A 170 6.48 -2.01 -10.67
C GLY A 170 7.82 -2.33 -11.35
N TYR A 171 8.45 -3.40 -10.92
CA TYR A 171 9.75 -3.88 -11.42
C TYR A 171 9.72 -5.40 -11.59
N ASN A 172 10.27 -5.92 -12.68
CA ASN A 172 10.23 -7.36 -13.02
C ASN A 172 11.59 -8.08 -12.86
N GLY A 173 12.60 -7.43 -12.28
CA GLY A 173 13.95 -7.99 -12.13
C GLY A 173 14.91 -7.51 -13.21
N ILE A 174 14.39 -6.95 -14.30
CA ILE A 174 15.14 -6.47 -15.46
C ILE A 174 14.87 -4.99 -15.70
N ALA A 175 13.60 -4.59 -15.69
CA ALA A 175 13.16 -3.25 -16.03
C ALA A 175 12.01 -2.78 -15.14
N HIS A 176 11.94 -1.47 -14.98
CA HIS A 176 10.74 -0.79 -14.49
C HIS A 176 9.62 -0.96 -15.51
N LEU A 177 8.39 -1.11 -15.01
CA LEU A 177 7.24 -1.40 -15.84
C LEU A 177 6.38 -0.15 -16.02
N ASN A 178 5.92 0.07 -17.25
CA ASN A 178 4.82 0.97 -17.57
C ASN A 178 3.52 0.21 -17.89
N SER A 179 3.59 -1.12 -17.98
CA SER A 179 2.45 -1.97 -18.30
C SER A 179 1.45 -2.02 -17.15
N ALA A 180 0.18 -2.17 -17.55
CA ALA A 180 -0.93 -2.39 -16.64
C ALA A 180 -1.77 -3.59 -17.09
N GLU A 181 -2.39 -4.25 -16.12
CA GLU A 181 -3.24 -5.42 -16.33
C GLU A 181 -4.51 -5.29 -15.49
N LEU A 182 -5.60 -5.85 -15.99
CA LEU A 182 -6.89 -5.91 -15.33
C LEU A 182 -7.17 -7.35 -14.92
N TYR A 183 -7.44 -7.56 -13.64
CA TYR A 183 -8.03 -8.79 -13.13
C TYR A 183 -9.55 -8.67 -13.16
N ASN A 184 -10.22 -9.69 -13.68
CA ASN A 184 -11.67 -9.83 -13.63
C ASN A 184 -12.06 -10.89 -12.59
N PRO A 185 -12.59 -10.50 -11.41
CA PRO A 185 -13.04 -11.44 -10.38
C PRO A 185 -14.14 -12.41 -10.82
N SER A 186 -14.97 -12.03 -11.79
CA SER A 186 -16.09 -12.87 -12.23
C SER A 186 -15.64 -14.06 -13.09
N THR A 187 -14.52 -13.92 -13.79
CA THR A 187 -13.96 -14.96 -14.66
C THR A 187 -12.68 -15.56 -14.11
N GLY A 188 -12.04 -14.90 -13.14
CA GLY A 188 -10.74 -15.30 -12.60
C GLY A 188 -9.57 -15.09 -13.56
N THR A 189 -9.74 -14.23 -14.57
CA THR A 189 -8.76 -14.04 -15.66
C THR A 189 -8.09 -12.67 -15.63
N TRP A 190 -6.87 -12.60 -16.14
CA TRP A 190 -6.12 -11.36 -16.36
C TRP A 190 -6.16 -10.95 -17.83
N THR A 191 -6.16 -9.65 -18.07
CA THR A 191 -6.10 -9.05 -19.41
C THR A 191 -5.17 -7.84 -19.40
N THR A 192 -4.36 -7.67 -20.43
CA THR A 192 -3.55 -6.47 -20.60
C THR A 192 -4.44 -5.27 -20.96
N THR A 193 -4.08 -4.08 -20.50
CA THR A 193 -4.74 -2.82 -20.87
C THR A 193 -3.69 -1.82 -21.38
N GLY A 194 -4.08 -0.56 -21.61
CA GLY A 194 -3.13 0.48 -22.02
C GLY A 194 -1.97 0.61 -21.02
N SER A 195 -0.85 1.15 -21.50
CA SER A 195 0.36 1.36 -20.69
C SER A 195 0.55 2.84 -20.37
N MET A 196 1.15 3.12 -19.21
CA MET A 196 1.64 4.45 -18.86
C MET A 196 2.68 4.93 -19.87
N GLY A 197 2.80 6.25 -20.03
CA GLY A 197 3.87 6.87 -20.80
C GLY A 197 5.24 6.70 -20.14
N VAL A 198 5.30 6.63 -18.80
CA VAL A 198 6.56 6.47 -18.05
C VAL A 198 6.50 5.24 -17.15
N ALA A 199 7.50 4.37 -17.29
CA ALA A 199 7.70 3.23 -16.41
C ALA A 199 8.06 3.67 -15.00
N ARG A 200 7.48 3.01 -13.98
CA ARG A 200 7.68 3.42 -12.59
C ARG A 200 7.44 2.31 -11.58
N ARG A 201 8.21 2.32 -10.50
CA ARG A 201 7.98 1.56 -9.25
C ARG A 201 7.91 2.51 -8.05
N TYR A 202 7.42 2.05 -6.90
CA TYR A 202 7.27 2.88 -5.69
C TYR A 202 6.44 4.16 -5.89
N HIS A 203 5.60 4.17 -6.91
CA HIS A 203 4.59 5.20 -7.15
C HIS A 203 3.38 4.93 -6.26
N THR A 204 2.51 5.92 -6.14
CA THR A 204 1.22 5.78 -5.47
C THR A 204 0.08 5.74 -6.47
N ALA A 205 -1.04 5.15 -6.06
CA ALA A 205 -2.27 5.09 -6.83
C ALA A 205 -3.46 5.59 -6.01
N SER A 206 -4.39 6.29 -6.64
CA SER A 206 -5.66 6.71 -6.00
C SER A 206 -6.79 6.68 -6.99
N THR A 207 -7.85 5.93 -6.68
CA THR A 207 -9.11 6.00 -7.40
C THR A 207 -9.80 7.32 -7.04
N LEU A 208 -10.07 8.12 -8.05
CA LEU A 208 -10.69 9.45 -7.93
C LEU A 208 -12.22 9.35 -7.93
N VAL A 209 -12.89 10.40 -7.44
CA VAL A 209 -14.36 10.48 -7.39
C VAL A 209 -15.00 10.33 -8.77
N ASN A 210 -14.31 10.78 -9.83
CA ASN A 210 -14.76 10.64 -11.21
C ASN A 210 -14.49 9.24 -11.83
N GLY A 211 -13.97 8.29 -11.05
CA GLY A 211 -13.68 6.92 -11.48
C GLY A 211 -12.33 6.72 -12.19
N LEU A 212 -11.57 7.78 -12.47
CA LEU A 212 -10.21 7.66 -12.98
C LEU A 212 -9.25 7.17 -11.89
N VAL A 213 -8.13 6.56 -12.26
CA VAL A 213 -7.07 6.21 -11.32
C VAL A 213 -5.87 7.13 -11.55
N LEU A 214 -5.51 7.92 -10.54
CA LEU A 214 -4.30 8.73 -10.53
C LEU A 214 -3.11 7.89 -10.12
N ILE A 215 -2.05 7.91 -10.92
CA ILE A 215 -0.73 7.38 -10.57
C ILE A 215 0.24 8.55 -10.43
N ALA A 216 1.00 8.62 -9.33
CA ALA A 216 1.89 9.75 -9.05
C ALA A 216 3.27 9.32 -8.54
N GLY A 217 4.30 10.02 -9.02
CA GLY A 217 5.67 9.91 -8.56
C GLY A 217 6.31 8.54 -8.81
N GLY A 218 7.24 8.15 -7.96
CA GLY A 218 7.99 6.90 -8.05
C GLY A 218 9.37 7.06 -8.69
N ASP A 219 9.95 5.93 -9.05
CA ASP A 219 11.29 5.76 -9.61
C ASP A 219 11.15 5.08 -10.98
N SER A 220 11.71 5.65 -12.04
CA SER A 220 11.73 5.07 -13.40
C SER A 220 13.00 4.29 -13.72
N GLY A 221 14.00 4.32 -12.84
CA GLY A 221 15.36 3.82 -13.07
C GLY A 221 16.32 4.97 -13.38
N PRO A 222 16.19 5.66 -14.53
CA PRO A 222 17.02 6.82 -14.85
C PRO A 222 16.71 8.07 -14.01
N SER A 223 15.51 8.18 -13.43
CA SER A 223 15.09 9.39 -12.70
C SER A 223 14.02 9.10 -11.66
N TYR A 224 13.97 9.94 -10.62
CA TYR A 224 12.81 10.03 -9.73
C TYR A 224 11.78 10.98 -10.32
N LEU A 225 10.49 10.65 -10.14
CA LEU A 225 9.41 11.29 -10.86
C LEU A 225 8.63 12.25 -9.97
N ASN A 226 8.25 13.40 -10.54
CA ASN A 226 7.16 14.26 -10.08
C ASN A 226 5.93 14.18 -10.99
N SER A 227 6.03 13.40 -12.08
CA SER A 227 4.95 13.24 -13.06
C SER A 227 3.82 12.39 -12.52
N ALA A 228 2.62 12.69 -13.01
CA ALA A 228 1.42 11.93 -12.74
C ALA A 228 0.64 11.63 -14.03
N GLU A 229 -0.08 10.51 -14.02
CA GLU A 229 -0.87 10.02 -15.15
C GLU A 229 -2.22 9.51 -14.65
N LEU A 230 -3.25 9.65 -15.47
CA LEU A 230 -4.61 9.20 -15.21
C LEU A 230 -4.93 8.00 -16.10
N TYR A 231 -5.40 6.92 -15.49
CA TYR A 231 -6.01 5.81 -16.19
C TYR A 231 -7.52 6.00 -16.29
N ASN A 232 -8.06 5.88 -17.50
CA ASN A 232 -9.50 5.84 -17.73
C ASN A 232 -9.98 4.39 -17.88
N PRO A 233 -10.74 3.85 -16.90
CA PRO A 233 -11.19 2.46 -16.95
C PRO A 233 -12.27 2.19 -18.01
N LEU A 234 -12.91 3.21 -18.57
CA LEU A 234 -13.91 3.04 -19.63
C LEU A 234 -13.26 2.81 -21.00
N THR A 235 -12.10 3.42 -21.23
CA THR A 235 -11.39 3.36 -22.51
C THR A 235 -10.12 2.50 -22.45
N GLY A 236 -9.62 2.21 -21.24
CA GLY A 236 -8.35 1.53 -21.03
C GLY A 236 -7.14 2.38 -21.42
N THR A 237 -7.28 3.70 -21.50
CA THR A 237 -6.22 4.62 -21.97
C THR A 237 -5.62 5.43 -20.83
N TRP A 238 -4.38 5.86 -21.01
CA TRP A 238 -3.65 6.72 -20.09
C TRP A 238 -3.57 8.15 -20.62
N THR A 239 -3.55 9.13 -19.72
CA THR A 239 -3.37 10.55 -20.06
C THR A 239 -2.48 11.21 -19.03
N ILE A 240 -1.50 11.99 -19.49
CA ILE A 240 -0.64 12.79 -18.61
C ILE A 240 -1.48 13.90 -17.97
N THR A 241 -1.30 14.13 -16.66
CA THR A 241 -1.93 15.24 -15.94
C THR A 241 -0.86 16.18 -15.37
N GLY A 242 -1.24 17.16 -14.54
CA GLY A 242 -0.29 18.06 -13.90
C GLY A 242 0.78 17.33 -13.10
N ASN A 243 1.94 17.96 -12.98
CA ASN A 243 3.08 17.43 -12.23
C ASN A 243 3.10 18.00 -10.80
N MET A 244 3.57 17.19 -9.85
CA MET A 244 3.99 17.70 -8.56
C MET A 244 5.17 18.66 -8.71
N SER A 245 5.33 19.56 -7.75
CA SER A 245 6.48 20.46 -7.65
C SER A 245 7.74 19.72 -7.22
N THR A 246 7.57 18.64 -6.44
CA THR A 246 8.69 17.85 -5.90
C THR A 246 8.66 16.43 -6.47
N ILE A 247 9.81 15.93 -6.92
CA ILE A 247 9.98 14.51 -7.24
C ILE A 247 9.90 13.69 -5.95
N ARG A 248 9.20 12.55 -5.97
CA ARG A 248 9.04 11.74 -4.76
C ARG A 248 8.80 10.27 -5.04
N TYR A 249 9.45 9.40 -4.27
CA TYR A 249 9.16 7.97 -4.17
C TYR A 249 9.13 7.55 -2.69
N PHE A 250 8.53 6.40 -2.37
CA PHE A 250 8.21 6.00 -0.98
C PHE A 250 7.37 7.04 -0.19
N HIS A 251 6.64 7.89 -0.91
CA HIS A 251 5.66 8.80 -0.35
C HIS A 251 4.34 8.06 -0.13
N THR A 252 3.46 8.65 0.67
CA THR A 252 2.10 8.14 0.86
C THR A 252 1.11 8.98 0.10
N VAL A 253 -0.06 8.39 -0.16
CA VAL A 253 -1.19 9.06 -0.79
C VAL A 253 -2.44 8.88 0.07
N SER A 254 -3.31 9.87 0.11
CA SER A 254 -4.58 9.81 0.83
C SER A 254 -5.64 10.62 0.07
N THR A 255 -6.76 9.98 -0.26
CA THR A 255 -7.93 10.68 -0.77
C THR A 255 -8.67 11.32 0.40
N LEU A 256 -8.95 12.62 0.30
CA LEU A 256 -9.63 13.41 1.31
C LEU A 256 -11.14 13.44 1.08
N ALA A 257 -11.89 13.88 2.10
CA ALA A 257 -13.36 13.90 2.06
C ALA A 257 -13.94 14.84 0.99
N ASP A 258 -13.19 15.88 0.61
CA ASP A 258 -13.54 16.81 -0.47
C ASP A 258 -13.15 16.30 -1.87
N GLY A 259 -12.56 15.11 -1.96
CA GLY A 259 -12.10 14.48 -3.20
C GLY A 259 -10.71 14.93 -3.66
N LEU A 260 -10.03 15.82 -2.94
CA LEU A 260 -8.62 16.11 -3.20
C LEU A 260 -7.75 14.90 -2.85
N VAL A 261 -6.61 14.79 -3.51
CA VAL A 261 -5.63 13.74 -3.24
C VAL A 261 -4.38 14.36 -2.63
N LEU A 262 -4.09 14.01 -1.38
CA LEU A 262 -2.89 14.42 -0.66
C LEU A 262 -1.75 13.44 -0.94
N VAL A 263 -0.59 13.95 -1.34
CA VAL A 263 0.68 13.21 -1.28
C VAL A 263 1.58 13.82 -0.24
N ALA A 264 2.22 12.99 0.58
CA ALA A 264 3.04 13.46 1.69
C ALA A 264 4.37 12.69 1.82
N GLY A 265 5.42 13.45 2.10
CA GLY A 265 6.76 12.92 2.40
C GLY A 265 7.38 12.14 1.24
N GLY A 266 8.10 11.07 1.60
CA GLY A 266 8.92 10.29 0.68
C GLY A 266 10.35 10.82 0.61
N GLN A 267 11.05 10.45 -0.46
CA GLN A 267 12.42 10.86 -0.70
C GLN A 267 12.56 11.43 -2.13
N ALA A 268 13.42 12.44 -2.28
CA ALA A 268 13.82 13.05 -3.53
C ALA A 268 15.33 12.83 -3.79
N ASN A 269 15.72 12.76 -5.07
CA ASN A 269 17.12 12.67 -5.51
C ASN A 269 17.94 11.56 -4.83
N GLY A 270 17.30 10.49 -4.35
CA GLY A 270 17.95 9.36 -3.67
C GLY A 270 18.55 9.67 -2.30
N ALA A 271 18.56 10.93 -1.85
CA ALA A 271 19.21 11.34 -0.60
C ALA A 271 18.35 12.26 0.28
N THR A 272 17.43 13.04 -0.31
CA THR A 272 16.69 14.08 0.42
C THR A 272 15.36 13.54 0.93
N PHE A 273 15.22 13.42 2.24
CA PHE A 273 13.94 13.07 2.88
C PHE A 273 13.02 14.28 2.84
N LEU A 274 11.75 14.07 2.50
CA LEU A 274 10.76 15.13 2.33
C LEU A 274 9.82 15.19 3.53
N ASN A 275 9.52 16.40 3.98
CA ASN A 275 8.35 16.70 4.81
C ASN A 275 7.28 17.48 4.04
N SER A 276 7.53 17.85 2.79
CA SER A 276 6.57 18.57 1.96
C SER A 276 5.38 17.68 1.57
N ALA A 277 4.23 18.32 1.46
CA ALA A 277 3.01 17.69 0.98
C ALA A 277 2.35 18.55 -0.12
N GLU A 278 1.64 17.88 -1.02
CA GLU A 278 0.98 18.52 -2.16
C GLU A 278 -0.43 17.93 -2.34
N LEU A 279 -1.37 18.76 -2.77
CA LEU A 279 -2.75 18.38 -3.06
C LEU A 279 -2.97 18.39 -4.57
N TYR A 280 -3.46 17.29 -5.10
CA TYR A 280 -3.98 17.21 -6.45
C TYR A 280 -5.47 17.47 -6.45
N ASN A 281 -5.92 18.36 -7.34
CA ASN A 281 -7.33 18.60 -7.60
C ASN A 281 -7.78 17.84 -8.87
N PRO A 282 -8.60 16.77 -8.74
CA PRO A 282 -9.09 16.00 -9.88
C PRO A 282 -9.89 16.78 -10.92
N SER A 283 -10.51 17.89 -10.53
CA SER A 283 -11.33 18.70 -11.44
C SER A 283 -10.51 19.60 -12.36
N THR A 284 -9.30 19.96 -11.95
CA THR A 284 -8.41 20.87 -12.71
C THR A 284 -7.14 20.20 -13.19
N GLY A 285 -6.76 19.07 -12.61
CA GLY A 285 -5.48 18.41 -12.89
C GLY A 285 -4.28 19.12 -12.28
N ILE A 286 -4.49 20.08 -11.38
CA ILE A 286 -3.42 20.93 -10.81
C ILE A 286 -2.97 20.38 -9.45
N TRP A 287 -1.65 20.39 -9.24
CA TRP A 287 -1.04 20.18 -7.93
C TRP A 287 -0.76 21.51 -7.24
N THR A 288 -1.05 21.58 -5.94
CA THR A 288 -0.76 22.76 -5.10
C THR A 288 0.00 22.33 -3.85
N THR A 289 1.07 23.04 -3.51
CA THR A 289 1.77 22.84 -2.24
C THR A 289 0.86 23.21 -1.07
N THR A 290 0.85 22.37 -0.05
CA THR A 290 0.12 22.59 1.21
C THR A 290 1.12 22.61 2.38
N ALA A 291 0.63 22.76 3.61
CA ALA A 291 1.47 22.74 4.81
C ALA A 291 2.41 21.52 4.83
N SER A 292 3.60 21.67 5.39
CA SER A 292 4.55 20.56 5.53
C SER A 292 4.28 19.77 6.81
N MET A 293 4.62 18.48 6.79
CA MET A 293 4.80 17.68 7.99
C MET A 293 5.94 18.24 8.86
N ASN A 294 5.90 17.95 10.15
CA ASN A 294 6.95 18.33 11.10
C ASN A 294 8.24 17.56 10.87
N THR A 295 8.13 16.28 10.50
CA THR A 295 9.28 15.40 10.28
C THR A 295 9.37 14.98 8.82
N ALA A 296 10.55 15.10 8.24
CA ALA A 296 10.83 14.56 6.91
C ALA A 296 10.96 13.03 7.00
N ARG A 297 10.18 12.29 6.21
CA ARG A 297 10.09 10.84 6.36
C ARG A 297 9.74 10.11 5.07
N MET A 298 10.25 8.90 4.92
CA MET A 298 9.84 7.94 3.88
C MET A 298 9.47 6.58 4.50
N ARG A 299 8.83 5.69 3.73
CA ARG A 299 8.40 4.36 4.21
C ARG A 299 7.52 4.41 5.47
N HIS A 300 6.87 5.56 5.67
CA HIS A 300 5.83 5.78 6.64
C HIS A 300 4.50 5.32 6.06
N THR A 301 3.49 5.24 6.91
CA THR A 301 2.10 5.04 6.46
C THR A 301 1.28 6.30 6.69
N ALA A 302 0.21 6.45 5.91
CA ALA A 302 -0.77 7.51 6.08
C ALA A 302 -2.17 6.88 6.11
N SER A 303 -3.04 7.39 6.98
CA SER A 303 -4.41 6.91 7.13
C SER A 303 -5.35 8.09 7.26
N THR A 304 -6.30 8.22 6.34
CA THR A 304 -7.40 9.19 6.48
C THR A 304 -8.27 8.80 7.67
N LEU A 305 -8.48 9.76 8.56
CA LEU A 305 -9.27 9.63 9.78
C LEU A 305 -10.73 10.07 9.53
N PRO A 306 -11.70 9.64 10.36
CA PRO A 306 -13.10 10.04 10.21
C PRO A 306 -13.36 11.55 10.25
N ASN A 307 -12.46 12.32 10.88
CA ASN A 307 -12.54 13.77 10.94
C ASN A 307 -11.95 14.48 9.70
N GLY A 308 -11.57 13.72 8.66
CA GLY A 308 -11.00 14.24 7.42
C GLY A 308 -9.50 14.54 7.46
N LYS A 309 -8.85 14.44 8.63
CA LYS A 309 -7.39 14.59 8.76
C LYS A 309 -6.66 13.31 8.37
N VAL A 310 -5.36 13.40 8.16
CA VAL A 310 -4.50 12.27 7.80
C VAL A 310 -3.52 11.98 8.92
N LEU A 311 -3.60 10.79 9.51
CA LEU A 311 -2.60 10.31 10.45
C LEU A 311 -1.39 9.79 9.68
N VAL A 312 -0.22 10.41 9.88
CA VAL A 312 1.06 9.95 9.38
C VAL A 312 1.82 9.24 10.49
N THR A 313 2.25 7.99 10.25
CA THR A 313 2.89 7.17 11.29
C THR A 313 4.26 6.63 10.92
N ALA A 314 5.18 6.76 11.87
CA ALA A 314 6.53 6.19 11.85
C ALA A 314 7.30 6.51 10.56
N GLY A 315 8.17 5.60 10.11
CA GLY A 315 8.98 5.77 8.91
C GLY A 315 10.47 5.88 9.22
N ASP A 316 11.21 6.20 8.17
CA ASP A 316 12.64 6.50 8.20
C ASP A 316 12.82 8.01 8.04
N SER A 317 13.52 8.63 8.98
CA SER A 317 13.92 10.03 8.96
C SER A 317 15.44 10.11 8.99
N ARG A 318 16.05 10.30 7.81
CA ARG A 318 17.49 10.50 7.65
C ARG A 318 18.34 9.34 8.17
N GLY A 319 17.85 8.10 8.04
CA GLY A 319 18.50 6.88 8.49
C GLY A 319 18.00 6.39 9.86
N ASP A 320 17.29 7.24 10.61
CA ASP A 320 16.69 6.86 11.88
C ASP A 320 15.27 6.34 11.68
N ILE A 321 15.02 5.11 12.13
CA ILE A 321 13.66 4.58 12.20
C ILE A 321 12.97 5.21 13.41
N ILE A 322 11.86 5.91 13.15
CA ILE A 322 11.19 6.77 14.12
C ILE A 322 9.85 6.20 14.58
N ASN A 323 9.44 6.53 15.81
CA ASN A 323 8.11 6.27 16.39
C ASN A 323 7.25 7.55 16.48
N SER A 324 7.67 8.63 15.83
CA SER A 324 6.87 9.86 15.82
C SER A 324 5.68 9.70 14.88
N THR A 325 4.56 10.28 15.30
CA THR A 325 3.30 10.30 14.57
C THR A 325 2.78 11.72 14.55
N GLU A 326 2.13 12.11 13.48
CA GLU A 326 1.51 13.43 13.36
C GLU A 326 0.17 13.33 12.66
N VAL A 327 -0.76 14.20 13.02
CA VAL A 327 -2.06 14.31 12.36
C VAL A 327 -2.02 15.58 11.53
N TYR A 328 -2.11 15.38 10.23
CA TYR A 328 -2.05 16.37 9.18
C TYR A 328 -3.46 16.78 8.76
#